data_AF-A0A5J4VY96-F1
#
_entry.id   AF-A0A5J4VY96-F1
#
_cell.length_a   1.000
_cell.length_b   1.000
_cell.length_c   1.000
_cell.angle_alpha   90.00
_cell.angle_beta   90.00
_cell.angle_gamma   90.00
#
_symmetry.space_group_name_H-M   'P 1'
#
loop_
_entity.id
_entity.type
_entity.pdbx_description
1 polymer ?
#
loop_
_entity_poly.entity_id
_entity_poly.type
_entity_poly.pdbx_seq_one_letter_code
_entity_poly.pdbx_strand_id
1 'polypeptide(L)'
;MGKSTCFRKEAGSHGKDTLGIFRIHQFDKIEQMCITAPEGEADYQRRIKSEKKEKKKEKKKEREKEKEKVKITQDQIDLREDKDNEDQKGIDEEQKDNLNITEDDNEDDTETHLMGSQAMFYEIIKNSEDFYQKLGFGYRIVNIVAGALNNAAAMKYDLEAYFPGSDSFRELVSCSNCLDYHSRRLGIRYGASASKDKKDRKYVHMLNATLCALQRTLCCLLETHQTPDGIAVPEVLCPYLDNKRHFIKFKQIIKPIVGN
;
A
#
# COMPACT_ATOMS: atom_id res chain seq x y z
N MET A 1 -2.89 12.29 -1.55
CA MET A 1 -3.98 12.64 -0.61
C MET A 1 -4.97 13.54 -1.34
N GLY A 2 -6.25 13.19 -1.35
CA GLY A 2 -7.34 14.05 -1.83
C GLY A 2 -7.87 14.94 -0.70
N LYS A 3 -8.17 16.20 -1.01
CA LYS A 3 -8.80 17.16 -0.09
C LYS A 3 -10.04 17.73 -0.75
N SER A 4 -11.19 17.58 -0.11
CA SER A 4 -12.45 18.06 -0.67
C SER A 4 -13.53 18.22 0.40
N THR A 5 -14.47 19.13 0.14
CA THR A 5 -15.75 19.15 0.82
C THR A 5 -16.64 18.04 0.25
N CYS A 6 -17.17 17.21 1.13
CA CYS A 6 -18.06 16.10 0.84
C CYS A 6 -19.51 16.50 1.12
N PHE A 7 -20.41 16.10 0.21
CA PHE A 7 -21.85 16.31 0.36
C PHE A 7 -22.58 14.97 0.44
N ARG A 8 -23.38 14.77 1.49
CA ARG A 8 -24.18 13.54 1.69
C ARG A 8 -25.63 13.87 2.02
N LYS A 9 -26.56 13.19 1.35
CA LYS A 9 -28.00 13.32 1.61
C LYS A 9 -28.42 12.74 2.97
N GLU A 10 -27.66 11.79 3.51
CA GLU A 10 -27.99 11.04 4.73
C GLU A 10 -29.40 10.39 4.71
N ALA A 11 -29.91 10.08 3.51
CA ALA A 11 -31.16 9.37 3.32
C ALA A 11 -31.08 7.96 3.95
N GLY A 12 -32.07 7.62 4.78
CA GLY A 12 -32.09 6.36 5.54
C GLY A 12 -31.52 6.44 6.97
N SER A 13 -31.03 7.61 7.41
CA SER A 13 -30.56 7.84 8.79
C SER A 13 -31.45 8.80 9.58
N HIS A 14 -32.75 8.82 9.31
CA HIS A 14 -33.68 9.71 10.01
C HIS A 14 -33.64 9.48 11.52
N GLY A 15 -33.56 10.57 12.30
CA GLY A 15 -33.50 10.52 13.76
C GLY A 15 -32.17 10.04 14.36
N LYS A 16 -31.16 9.72 13.55
CA LYS A 16 -29.84 9.28 14.02
C LYS A 16 -28.86 10.46 14.04
N ASP A 17 -28.13 10.60 15.15
CA ASP A 17 -27.05 11.59 15.30
C ASP A 17 -27.47 13.03 14.95
N THR A 18 -28.69 13.43 15.33
CA THR A 18 -29.29 14.73 14.97
C THR A 18 -28.70 15.92 15.72
N LEU A 19 -27.81 15.68 16.69
CA LEU A 19 -27.19 16.71 17.52
C LEU A 19 -25.71 16.88 17.17
N GLY A 20 -25.25 18.14 17.22
CA GLY A 20 -23.85 18.48 16.94
C GLY A 20 -23.49 18.37 15.46
N ILE A 21 -22.24 18.01 15.20
CA ILE A 21 -21.66 17.96 13.84
C ILE A 21 -21.14 16.57 13.43
N PHE A 22 -21.50 15.53 14.18
CA PHE A 22 -21.04 14.16 13.92
C PHE A 22 -21.61 13.58 12.61
N ARG A 23 -22.88 13.88 12.31
CA ARG A 23 -23.56 13.50 11.06
C ARG A 23 -24.23 14.74 10.46
N ILE A 24 -23.66 15.22 9.36
CA ILE A 24 -24.09 16.43 8.68
C ILE A 24 -24.03 16.24 7.16
N HIS A 25 -24.72 17.12 6.44
CA HIS A 25 -24.79 17.04 4.98
C HIS A 25 -23.55 17.53 4.24
N GLN A 26 -22.74 18.36 4.89
CA GLN A 26 -21.53 18.95 4.32
C GLN A 26 -20.38 18.85 5.31
N PHE A 27 -19.29 18.22 4.94
CA PHE A 27 -18.12 18.06 5.80
C PHE A 27 -16.84 17.99 4.98
N ASP A 28 -15.70 18.33 5.57
CA ASP A 28 -14.41 18.26 4.87
C ASP A 28 -13.71 16.94 5.15
N LYS A 29 -13.04 16.40 4.13
CA LYS A 29 -12.34 15.12 4.25
C LYS A 29 -10.98 15.16 3.56
N ILE A 30 -10.00 14.56 4.23
CA ILE A 30 -8.72 14.15 3.65
C ILE A 30 -8.78 12.64 3.38
N GLU A 31 -8.54 12.26 2.13
CA GLU A 31 -8.66 10.89 1.62
C GLU A 31 -7.32 10.37 1.10
N GLN A 32 -6.98 9.14 1.46
CA GLN A 32 -5.95 8.33 0.82
C GLN A 32 -6.57 7.62 -0.38
N MET A 33 -5.93 7.70 -1.54
CA MET A 33 -6.34 6.98 -2.75
C MET A 33 -5.08 6.44 -3.39
N CYS A 34 -5.05 5.12 -3.58
CA CYS A 34 -3.88 4.41 -4.07
C CYS A 34 -4.27 3.59 -5.29
N ILE A 35 -3.39 3.59 -6.29
CA ILE A 35 -3.48 2.75 -7.47
C ILE A 35 -2.25 1.86 -7.46
N THR A 36 -2.44 0.54 -7.50
CA THR A 36 -1.35 -0.43 -7.45
C THR A 36 -1.39 -1.35 -8.67
N ALA A 37 -0.26 -2.01 -8.92
CA ALA A 37 -0.25 -3.17 -9.80
C ALA A 37 -1.24 -4.23 -9.27
N PRO A 38 -1.89 -5.01 -10.16
CA PRO A 38 -2.75 -6.13 -9.78
C PRO A 38 -1.96 -7.37 -9.36
N GLU A 39 -0.64 -7.39 -9.58
CA GLU A 39 0.23 -8.53 -9.27
C GLU A 39 0.28 -8.75 -7.77
N GLY A 40 -0.14 -9.94 -7.34
CA GLY A 40 0.11 -10.45 -5.99
C GLY A 40 1.44 -11.21 -5.92
N GLU A 41 1.81 -11.64 -4.71
CA GLU A 41 3.05 -12.37 -4.43
C GLU A 41 3.25 -13.57 -5.37
N ALA A 42 2.20 -14.37 -5.59
CA ALA A 42 2.27 -15.54 -6.47
C ALA A 42 2.56 -15.19 -7.93
N ASP A 43 2.03 -14.06 -8.43
CA ASP A 43 2.27 -13.62 -9.81
C ASP A 43 3.66 -13.00 -9.96
N TYR A 44 4.12 -12.25 -8.94
CA TYR A 44 5.49 -11.74 -8.86
C TYR A 44 6.50 -12.89 -8.85
N GLN A 45 6.34 -13.86 -7.94
CA GLN A 45 7.22 -15.02 -7.83
C GLN A 45 7.22 -15.87 -9.11
N ARG A 46 6.07 -16.03 -9.77
CA ARG A 46 6.00 -16.68 -11.09
C ARG A 46 6.78 -15.91 -12.14
N ARG A 47 6.65 -14.57 -12.19
CA ARG A 47 7.40 -13.73 -13.13
C ARG A 47 8.91 -13.82 -12.90
N ILE A 48 9.36 -13.69 -11.65
CA ILE A 48 10.78 -13.81 -11.29
C ILE A 48 11.31 -15.20 -11.67
N LYS A 49 10.56 -16.27 -11.41
CA LYS A 49 10.93 -17.64 -11.84
C LYS A 49 11.02 -17.75 -13.36
N SER A 50 10.08 -17.17 -14.13
CA SER A 50 10.15 -17.19 -15.59
C SER A 50 11.32 -16.39 -16.15
N GLU A 51 11.59 -15.20 -15.61
CA GLU A 51 12.71 -14.35 -16.03
C GLU A 51 14.07 -14.99 -15.71
N LYS A 52 14.22 -15.61 -14.52
CA LYS A 52 15.42 -16.39 -14.16
C LYS A 52 15.62 -17.57 -15.14
N LYS A 53 14.55 -18.25 -15.54
CA LYS A 53 14.60 -19.37 -16.49
C LYS A 53 14.99 -18.93 -17.90
N GLU A 54 14.49 -17.78 -18.37
CA GLU A 54 14.88 -17.20 -19.66
C GLU A 54 16.35 -16.77 -19.67
N LYS A 55 16.80 -16.03 -18.65
CA LYS A 55 18.22 -15.65 -18.51
C LYS A 55 19.15 -16.87 -18.47
N LYS A 56 18.75 -17.97 -17.81
CA LYS A 56 19.50 -19.24 -17.83
C LYS A 56 19.57 -19.85 -19.24
N LYS A 57 18.49 -19.79 -20.02
CA LYS A 57 18.47 -20.28 -21.41
C LYS A 57 19.35 -19.42 -22.33
N GLU A 58 19.34 -18.10 -22.18
CA GLU A 58 20.19 -17.19 -22.97
C GLU A 58 21.67 -17.43 -22.68
N LYS A 59 22.06 -17.49 -21.41
CA LYS A 59 23.43 -17.82 -21.00
C LYS A 59 23.89 -19.18 -21.52
N LYS A 60 23.00 -20.18 -21.57
CA LYS A 60 23.33 -21.50 -22.13
C LYS A 60 23.60 -21.42 -23.64
N LYS A 61 22.76 -20.69 -24.38
CA LYS A 61 22.96 -20.48 -25.83
C LYS A 61 24.23 -19.70 -26.14
N GLU A 62 24.58 -18.70 -25.33
CA GLU A 62 25.84 -17.96 -25.47
C GLU A 62 27.05 -18.87 -25.26
N ARG A 63 27.04 -19.69 -24.19
CA ARG A 63 28.09 -20.68 -23.93
C ARG A 63 28.23 -21.72 -25.04
N GLU A 64 27.13 -22.18 -25.63
CA GLU A 64 27.17 -23.13 -26.77
C GLU A 64 27.80 -22.48 -28.01
N LYS A 65 27.43 -21.23 -28.33
CA LYS A 65 28.05 -20.48 -29.43
C LYS A 65 29.54 -20.21 -29.21
N GLU A 66 29.93 -19.93 -27.98
CA GLU A 66 31.32 -19.69 -27.61
C GLU A 66 32.15 -20.97 -27.73
N LYS A 67 31.63 -22.11 -27.26
CA LYS A 67 32.26 -23.43 -27.48
C LYS A 67 32.41 -23.79 -28.95
N GLU A 68 31.41 -23.49 -29.77
CA GLU A 68 31.47 -23.75 -31.22
C GLU A 68 32.47 -22.83 -31.92
N LYS A 69 32.59 -21.55 -31.53
CA LYS A 69 33.65 -20.66 -32.00
C LYS A 69 35.04 -21.16 -31.60
N VAL A 70 35.24 -21.54 -30.35
CA VAL A 70 36.52 -22.08 -29.86
C VAL A 70 36.88 -23.34 -30.64
N LYS A 71 35.91 -24.23 -30.90
CA LYS A 71 36.12 -25.44 -31.70
C LYS A 71 36.52 -25.11 -33.14
N ILE A 72 35.83 -24.19 -33.82
CA ILE A 72 36.17 -23.77 -35.19
C ILE A 72 37.58 -23.14 -35.24
N THR A 73 37.92 -22.31 -34.25
CA THR A 73 39.25 -21.71 -34.16
C THR A 73 40.32 -22.78 -33.94
N GLN A 74 40.07 -23.75 -33.07
CA GLN A 74 40.99 -24.88 -32.84
C GLN A 74 41.14 -25.74 -34.10
N ASP A 75 40.04 -26.14 -34.74
CA ASP A 75 40.06 -26.91 -35.99
C ASP A 75 40.82 -26.13 -37.10
N GLN A 76 40.75 -24.79 -37.13
CA GLN A 76 41.53 -23.94 -38.05
C GLN A 76 43.01 -23.81 -37.70
N ILE A 77 43.38 -23.91 -36.41
CA ILE A 77 44.78 -23.97 -35.96
C ILE A 77 45.35 -25.34 -36.33
N ASP A 78 44.65 -26.43 -36.04
CA ASP A 78 45.08 -27.79 -36.34
C ASP A 78 45.27 -28.00 -37.86
N LEU A 79 44.40 -27.42 -38.70
CA LEU A 79 44.55 -27.43 -40.17
C LEU A 79 45.70 -26.57 -40.71
N ARG A 80 46.24 -25.63 -39.91
CA ARG A 80 47.43 -24.83 -40.25
C ARG A 80 48.72 -25.54 -39.83
N GLU A 81 48.66 -26.41 -38.82
CA GLU A 81 49.81 -27.21 -38.36
C GLU A 81 50.15 -28.39 -39.31
N ASP A 82 49.26 -28.72 -40.25
CA ASP A 82 49.55 -29.71 -41.32
C ASP A 82 50.36 -29.13 -42.51
N LYS A 83 50.87 -27.89 -42.41
CA LYS A 83 51.67 -27.29 -43.50
C LYS A 83 53.04 -26.74 -43.18
N ASP A 84 53.47 -26.64 -41.93
CA ASP A 84 54.85 -26.26 -41.62
C ASP A 84 55.32 -26.98 -40.37
N ASN A 85 56.08 -28.07 -40.57
CA ASN A 85 57.02 -28.56 -39.58
C ASN A 85 58.26 -27.70 -39.68
N GLU A 86 58.48 -26.80 -38.72
CA GLU A 86 59.76 -26.56 -38.05
C GLU A 86 59.63 -25.35 -37.09
N ASP A 87 60.09 -25.58 -35.86
CA ASP A 87 60.54 -24.60 -34.87
C ASP A 87 59.56 -23.49 -34.40
N GLN A 88 59.09 -23.57 -33.14
CA GLN A 88 59.57 -22.71 -32.04
C GLN A 88 58.76 -22.95 -30.74
N LYS A 89 59.48 -22.83 -29.62
CA LYS A 89 59.05 -22.83 -28.21
C LYS A 89 57.91 -21.85 -27.89
N GLY A 90 57.02 -22.30 -27.00
CA GLY A 90 56.52 -21.55 -25.82
C GLY A 90 55.31 -20.64 -26.05
N ILE A 91 54.30 -20.77 -25.18
CA ILE A 91 53.64 -19.70 -24.40
C ILE A 91 52.35 -20.23 -23.75
N ASP A 92 52.41 -20.22 -22.42
CA ASP A 92 51.41 -19.82 -21.43
C ASP A 92 50.21 -20.70 -21.06
N GLU A 93 50.42 -21.34 -19.90
CA GLU A 93 49.48 -21.45 -18.80
C GLU A 93 48.69 -20.14 -18.55
N GLU A 94 47.51 -20.01 -19.13
CA GLU A 94 46.45 -19.20 -18.51
C GLU A 94 45.09 -19.69 -19.05
N GLN A 95 44.06 -19.67 -18.19
CA GLN A 95 42.67 -20.08 -18.46
C GLN A 95 42.30 -21.56 -18.19
N LYS A 96 42.78 -22.12 -17.07
CA LYS A 96 42.13 -23.27 -16.40
C LYS A 96 41.33 -22.92 -15.14
N ASP A 97 40.94 -21.66 -14.96
CA ASP A 97 40.01 -21.28 -13.90
C ASP A 97 38.57 -21.33 -14.41
N ASN A 98 37.98 -22.53 -14.39
CA ASN A 98 36.56 -22.73 -14.64
C ASN A 98 35.84 -23.22 -13.39
N LEU A 99 35.01 -22.32 -12.85
CA LEU A 99 33.79 -22.57 -12.08
C LEU A 99 33.90 -23.44 -10.82
N ASN A 100 34.13 -22.77 -9.68
CA ASN A 100 33.43 -23.09 -8.45
C ASN A 100 32.74 -21.83 -7.94
N ILE A 101 31.50 -21.63 -8.37
CA ILE A 101 30.58 -20.69 -7.71
C ILE A 101 29.71 -21.56 -6.82
N THR A 102 29.88 -21.39 -5.51
CA THR A 102 29.05 -22.01 -4.48
C THR A 102 27.59 -21.58 -4.66
N GLU A 103 26.69 -22.56 -4.80
CA GLU A 103 25.26 -22.35 -4.64
C GLU A 103 24.99 -22.25 -3.12
N ASP A 104 25.09 -21.04 -2.58
CA ASP A 104 24.49 -20.71 -1.27
C ASP A 104 22.97 -20.59 -1.48
N ASP A 105 22.30 -21.74 -1.53
CA ASP A 105 20.85 -21.85 -1.40
C ASP A 105 20.50 -21.90 0.10
N ASN A 106 20.57 -20.76 0.79
CA ASN A 106 19.98 -20.61 2.12
C ASN A 106 19.21 -19.28 2.19
N GLU A 107 17.90 -19.35 1.93
CA GLU A 107 16.94 -18.36 2.42
C GLU A 107 15.68 -19.11 2.85
N ASP A 108 15.68 -19.45 4.14
CA ASP A 108 14.50 -19.84 4.91
C ASP A 108 13.69 -18.58 5.22
N ASP A 109 12.76 -18.22 4.33
CA ASP A 109 11.83 -17.11 4.54
C ASP A 109 10.38 -17.63 4.56
N THR A 110 9.91 -18.01 5.74
CA THR A 110 8.50 -18.27 6.03
C THR A 110 7.73 -17.00 6.41
N GLU A 111 8.25 -15.81 6.09
CA GLU A 111 7.51 -14.56 6.24
C GLU A 111 6.64 -14.33 5.00
N THR A 112 5.32 -14.37 5.17
CA THR A 112 4.38 -14.11 4.07
C THR A 112 4.48 -12.63 3.69
N HIS A 113 5.36 -12.29 2.74
CA HIS A 113 5.48 -10.94 2.20
C HIS A 113 4.17 -10.60 1.46
N LEU A 114 3.40 -9.69 2.05
CA LEU A 114 2.24 -9.11 1.38
C LEU A 114 2.74 -8.23 0.24
N MET A 115 2.08 -8.31 -0.92
CA MET A 115 2.46 -7.54 -2.11
C MET A 115 1.28 -6.86 -2.79
N GLY A 116 1.60 -5.88 -3.65
CA GLY A 116 0.64 -5.15 -4.46
C GLY A 116 -0.43 -4.45 -3.60
N SER A 117 -1.70 -4.64 -3.98
CA SER A 117 -2.82 -4.00 -3.28
C SER A 117 -2.99 -4.48 -1.83
N GLN A 118 -2.54 -5.70 -1.49
CA GLN A 118 -2.70 -6.19 -0.11
C GLN A 118 -1.74 -5.47 0.83
N ALA A 119 -0.45 -5.35 0.46
CA ALA A 119 0.53 -4.56 1.20
C ALA A 119 0.04 -3.11 1.38
N MET A 120 -0.39 -2.50 0.28
CA MET A 120 -0.89 -1.12 0.29
C MET A 120 -2.12 -0.94 1.17
N PHE A 121 -3.00 -1.95 1.28
CA PHE A 121 -4.17 -1.90 2.17
C PHE A 121 -3.76 -1.76 3.64
N TYR A 122 -2.76 -2.55 4.08
CA TYR A 122 -2.24 -2.46 5.45
C TYR A 122 -1.45 -1.18 5.69
N GLU A 123 -0.71 -0.70 4.68
CA GLU A 123 0.00 0.59 4.76
C GLU A 123 -0.96 1.76 4.96
N ILE A 124 -2.03 1.86 4.16
CA ILE A 124 -2.93 3.02 4.24
C ILE A 124 -3.81 3.02 5.49
N ILE A 125 -4.20 1.84 6.04
CA ILE A 125 -4.87 1.82 7.34
C ILE A 125 -3.90 2.19 8.46
N LYS A 126 -2.64 1.74 8.38
CA LYS A 126 -1.58 2.11 9.33
C LYS A 126 -1.30 3.61 9.32
N ASN A 127 -1.31 4.25 8.15
CA ASN A 127 -1.24 5.72 8.05
C ASN A 127 -2.37 6.42 8.82
N SER A 128 -3.59 5.88 8.75
CA SER A 128 -4.72 6.41 9.51
C SER A 128 -4.57 6.15 11.01
N GLU A 129 -4.11 4.97 11.41
CA GLU A 129 -3.78 4.67 12.81
C GLU A 129 -2.76 5.64 13.38
N ASP A 130 -1.62 5.80 12.71
CA ASP A 130 -0.54 6.69 13.16
C ASP A 130 -1.00 8.16 13.25
N PHE A 131 -1.90 8.58 12.36
CA PHE A 131 -2.53 9.89 12.41
C PHE A 131 -3.36 10.08 13.69
N TYR A 132 -4.23 9.13 14.03
CA TYR A 132 -5.07 9.22 15.23
C TYR A 132 -4.31 8.96 16.54
N GLN A 133 -3.26 8.15 16.52
CA GLN A 133 -2.33 7.99 17.66
C GLN A 133 -1.66 9.32 18.01
N LYS A 134 -1.21 10.08 17.00
CA LYS A 134 -0.62 11.42 17.20
C LYS A 134 -1.59 12.45 17.78
N LEU A 135 -2.90 12.25 17.57
CA LEU A 135 -3.96 13.07 18.17
C LEU A 135 -4.34 12.61 19.59
N GLY A 136 -3.75 11.50 20.08
CA GLY A 136 -4.02 10.95 21.40
C GLY A 136 -5.36 10.23 21.51
N PHE A 137 -5.89 9.67 20.41
CA PHE A 137 -7.19 8.99 20.43
C PHE A 137 -7.04 7.51 20.78
N GLY A 138 -7.90 7.01 21.66
CA GLY A 138 -8.14 5.57 21.79
C GLY A 138 -9.01 5.08 20.63
N TYR A 139 -8.69 3.93 20.04
CA TYR A 139 -9.45 3.37 18.93
C TYR A 139 -9.32 1.84 18.85
N ARG A 140 -10.13 1.23 17.98
CA ARG A 140 -10.00 -0.16 17.55
C ARG A 140 -10.09 -0.27 16.03
N ILE A 141 -9.43 -1.29 15.48
CA ILE A 141 -9.59 -1.68 14.07
C ILE A 141 -10.60 -2.82 14.00
N VAL A 142 -11.60 -2.66 13.13
CA VAL A 142 -12.68 -3.63 12.92
C VAL A 142 -12.63 -4.14 11.49
N ASN A 143 -12.52 -5.46 11.33
CA ASN A 143 -12.71 -6.12 10.03
C ASN A 143 -14.21 -6.26 9.74
N ILE A 144 -14.68 -5.66 8.65
CA ILE A 144 -16.10 -5.62 8.33
C ILE A 144 -16.55 -6.94 7.72
N VAL A 145 -17.61 -7.50 8.29
CA VAL A 145 -18.21 -8.76 7.83
C VAL A 145 -18.71 -8.67 6.39
N ALA A 146 -18.63 -9.78 5.65
CA ALA A 146 -18.96 -9.82 4.22
C ALA A 146 -20.35 -9.24 3.88
N GLY A 147 -21.36 -9.48 4.72
CA GLY A 147 -22.73 -8.98 4.50
C GLY A 147 -22.90 -7.46 4.65
N ALA A 148 -21.92 -6.77 5.23
CA ALA A 148 -21.90 -5.32 5.38
C ALA A 148 -20.98 -4.60 4.38
N LEU A 149 -20.26 -5.36 3.53
CA LEU A 149 -19.45 -4.78 2.46
C LEU A 149 -20.35 -4.21 1.36
N ASN A 150 -19.91 -3.10 0.76
CA ASN A 150 -20.52 -2.62 -0.47
C ASN A 150 -20.03 -3.47 -1.66
N ASN A 151 -20.69 -3.35 -2.81
CA ASN A 151 -20.35 -4.16 -4.00
C ASN A 151 -18.91 -3.99 -4.49
N ALA A 152 -18.24 -2.89 -4.16
CA ALA A 152 -16.91 -2.58 -4.66
C ALA A 152 -15.79 -3.14 -3.77
N ALA A 153 -15.97 -3.19 -2.46
CA ALA A 153 -14.92 -3.58 -1.52
C ALA A 153 -14.78 -5.11 -1.47
N ALA A 154 -13.58 -5.61 -1.76
CA ALA A 154 -13.22 -7.01 -1.50
C ALA A 154 -12.87 -7.24 -0.02
N MET A 155 -12.33 -6.21 0.65
CA MET A 155 -12.03 -6.20 2.08
C MET A 155 -12.13 -4.76 2.59
N LYS A 156 -12.62 -4.59 3.82
CA LYS A 156 -12.78 -3.29 4.44
C LYS A 156 -12.44 -3.32 5.93
N TYR A 157 -11.61 -2.38 6.37
CA TYR A 157 -11.32 -2.12 7.78
C TYR A 157 -11.88 -0.75 8.17
N ASP A 158 -12.57 -0.70 9.31
CA ASP A 158 -12.96 0.56 9.94
C ASP A 158 -12.09 0.84 11.17
N LEU A 159 -11.66 2.10 11.32
CA LEU A 159 -11.11 2.61 12.57
C LEU A 159 -12.25 3.29 13.32
N GLU A 160 -12.62 2.70 14.45
CA GLU A 160 -13.60 3.26 15.36
C GLU A 160 -12.86 3.88 16.54
N ALA A 161 -12.98 5.20 16.69
CA ALA A 161 -12.41 5.90 17.83
C ALA A 161 -13.36 5.82 19.02
N TYR A 162 -12.80 5.79 20.23
CA TYR A 162 -13.56 5.82 21.47
C TYR A 162 -13.91 7.27 21.84
N PHE A 163 -15.19 7.51 22.11
CA PHE A 163 -15.77 8.80 22.47
C PHE A 163 -16.12 8.77 23.97
N PRO A 164 -15.32 9.39 24.87
CA PRO A 164 -15.50 9.24 26.32
C PRO A 164 -16.79 9.85 26.87
N GLY A 165 -17.28 10.95 26.31
CA GLY A 165 -18.54 11.56 26.73
C GLY A 165 -19.76 10.77 26.27
N SER A 166 -19.64 10.08 25.13
CA SER A 166 -20.67 9.20 24.58
C SER A 166 -20.51 7.72 25.00
N ASP A 167 -19.48 7.38 25.77
CA ASP A 167 -19.05 6.02 26.14
C ASP A 167 -19.23 4.97 25.02
N SER A 168 -18.71 5.26 23.83
CA SER A 168 -18.92 4.40 22.67
C SER A 168 -17.82 4.50 21.61
N PHE A 169 -17.64 3.42 20.86
CA PHE A 169 -16.80 3.40 19.66
C PHE A 169 -17.60 3.91 18.45
N ARG A 170 -17.02 4.85 17.70
CA ARG A 170 -17.67 5.50 16.55
C ARG A 170 -16.72 5.56 15.36
N GLU A 171 -17.21 5.21 14.17
CA GLU A 171 -16.44 5.19 12.92
C GLU A 171 -15.90 6.58 12.54
N LEU A 172 -14.57 6.68 12.45
CA LEU A 172 -13.86 7.82 11.88
C LEU A 172 -13.23 7.52 10.52
N VAL A 173 -12.79 6.26 10.31
CA VAL A 173 -12.12 5.83 9.07
C VAL A 173 -12.80 4.60 8.52
N SER A 174 -12.88 4.58 7.19
CA SER A 174 -13.14 3.39 6.40
C SER A 174 -12.01 3.24 5.39
N CYS A 175 -11.35 2.09 5.40
CA CYS A 175 -10.30 1.68 4.47
C CYS A 175 -10.80 0.50 3.63
N SER A 176 -10.71 0.57 2.31
CA SER A 176 -11.22 -0.46 1.41
C SER A 176 -10.21 -0.80 0.32
N ASN A 177 -10.02 -2.11 0.10
CA ASN A 177 -9.39 -2.61 -1.11
C ASN A 177 -10.49 -3.02 -2.10
N CYS A 178 -10.59 -2.29 -3.21
CA CYS A 178 -11.60 -2.53 -4.23
C CYS A 178 -11.09 -3.36 -5.41
N LEU A 179 -9.84 -3.85 -5.34
CA LEU A 179 -9.13 -4.53 -6.42
C LEU A 179 -9.38 -3.79 -7.74
N ASP A 180 -9.79 -4.48 -8.80
CA ASP A 180 -10.05 -3.90 -10.11
C ASP A 180 -11.50 -3.44 -10.37
N TYR A 181 -12.35 -3.41 -9.34
CA TYR A 181 -13.79 -3.14 -9.50
C TYR A 181 -14.05 -1.80 -10.21
N HIS A 182 -13.40 -0.73 -9.73
CA HIS A 182 -13.53 0.61 -10.32
C HIS A 182 -12.76 0.74 -11.63
N SER A 183 -11.54 0.21 -11.70
CA SER A 183 -10.66 0.36 -12.86
C SER A 183 -11.21 -0.34 -14.11
N ARG A 184 -11.94 -1.45 -13.96
CA ARG A 184 -12.69 -2.09 -15.06
C ARG A 184 -13.71 -1.15 -15.69
N ARG A 185 -14.52 -0.48 -14.87
CA ARG A 185 -15.55 0.47 -15.34
C ARG A 185 -14.94 1.73 -15.95
N LEU A 186 -13.83 2.20 -15.38
CA LEU A 186 -13.12 3.40 -15.83
C LEU A 186 -12.17 3.14 -17.02
N GLY A 187 -11.92 1.87 -17.37
CA GLY A 187 -11.00 1.50 -18.45
C GLY A 187 -9.51 1.70 -18.10
N ILE A 188 -9.15 1.72 -16.82
CA ILE A 188 -7.78 1.98 -16.36
C ILE A 188 -6.98 0.67 -16.36
N ARG A 189 -6.18 0.48 -17.41
CA ARG A 189 -5.45 -0.78 -17.66
C ARG A 189 -4.07 -0.77 -17.01
N TYR A 190 -3.53 -1.96 -16.77
CA TYR A 190 -2.17 -2.20 -16.31
C TYR A 190 -1.35 -2.89 -17.41
N GLY A 191 -0.16 -2.36 -17.73
CA GLY A 191 0.75 -2.87 -18.78
C GLY A 191 0.58 -2.20 -20.15
N ALA A 192 1.47 -2.55 -21.10
CA ALA A 192 1.52 -1.97 -22.44
C ALA A 192 0.24 -2.25 -23.27
N SER A 193 -0.12 -1.27 -24.10
CA SER A 193 -1.40 -1.16 -24.82
C SER A 193 -1.83 -2.45 -25.55
N ALA A 194 -3.05 -2.90 -25.25
CA ALA A 194 -3.89 -3.75 -26.08
C ALA A 194 -3.36 -5.16 -26.43
N SER A 195 -3.45 -6.12 -25.50
CA SER A 195 -3.89 -7.44 -25.98
C SER A 195 -5.21 -7.23 -26.71
N LYS A 196 -5.28 -7.65 -27.98
CA LYS A 196 -6.52 -7.65 -28.77
C LYS A 196 -7.58 -8.51 -28.08
N ASP A 197 -7.14 -9.51 -27.31
CA ASP A 197 -8.01 -10.36 -26.54
C ASP A 197 -8.51 -9.68 -25.26
N LYS A 198 -9.84 -9.66 -25.11
CA LYS A 198 -10.49 -9.17 -23.89
C LYS A 198 -10.02 -9.93 -22.64
N LYS A 199 -9.62 -11.20 -22.79
CA LYS A 199 -9.23 -12.09 -21.70
C LYS A 199 -7.89 -11.70 -21.03
N ASP A 200 -6.97 -11.08 -21.75
CA ASP A 200 -5.65 -10.72 -21.20
C ASP A 200 -5.59 -9.29 -20.66
N ARG A 201 -6.71 -8.55 -20.69
CA ARG A 201 -6.73 -7.17 -20.18
C ARG A 201 -6.61 -7.18 -18.67
N LYS A 202 -5.44 -6.76 -18.19
CA LYS A 202 -5.20 -6.48 -16.78
C LYS A 202 -5.60 -5.05 -16.45
N TYR A 203 -6.17 -4.87 -15.27
CA TYR A 203 -6.57 -3.58 -14.73
C TYR A 203 -5.80 -3.33 -13.46
N VAL A 204 -5.52 -2.06 -13.16
CA VAL A 204 -4.89 -1.68 -11.89
C VAL A 204 -5.83 -1.98 -10.72
N HIS A 205 -5.27 -2.19 -9.53
CA HIS A 205 -6.07 -2.24 -8.31
C HIS A 205 -6.21 -0.84 -7.72
N MET A 206 -7.37 -0.54 -7.13
CA MET A 206 -7.68 0.75 -6.53
C MET A 206 -8.10 0.57 -5.07
N LEU A 207 -7.53 1.40 -4.21
CA LEU A 207 -7.81 1.43 -2.78
C LEU A 207 -8.12 2.85 -2.33
N ASN A 208 -8.93 2.97 -1.29
CA ASN A 208 -9.19 4.25 -0.65
C ASN A 208 -9.31 4.09 0.86
N ALA A 209 -8.83 5.08 1.61
CA ALA A 209 -8.99 5.13 3.05
C ALA A 209 -9.18 6.58 3.53
N THR A 210 -10.13 6.82 4.42
CA THR A 210 -10.24 8.12 5.09
C THR A 210 -8.97 8.35 5.94
N LEU A 211 -8.28 9.47 5.76
CA LEU A 211 -7.28 9.91 6.73
C LEU A 211 -7.95 10.69 7.86
N CYS A 212 -8.79 11.67 7.51
CA CYS A 212 -9.50 12.48 8.48
C CYS A 212 -10.81 13.02 7.89
N ALA A 213 -11.94 12.66 8.51
CA ALA A 213 -13.21 13.35 8.32
C ALA A 213 -13.33 14.45 9.41
N LEU A 214 -13.08 15.70 9.02
CA LEU A 214 -12.73 16.78 9.95
C LEU A 214 -13.75 16.96 11.08
N GLN A 215 -15.04 16.99 10.76
CA GLN A 215 -16.09 17.27 11.73
C GLN A 215 -16.28 16.14 12.73
N ARG A 216 -16.17 14.86 12.31
CA ARG A 216 -16.22 13.72 13.24
C ARG A 216 -14.96 13.63 14.10
N THR A 217 -13.79 13.85 13.49
CA THR A 217 -12.53 13.94 14.22
C THR A 217 -12.58 15.04 15.27
N LEU A 218 -13.18 16.20 14.94
CA LEU A 218 -13.36 17.30 15.88
C LEU A 218 -14.26 16.90 17.05
N CYS A 219 -15.38 16.19 16.82
CA CYS A 219 -16.20 15.67 17.92
C CYS A 219 -15.39 14.78 18.88
N CYS A 220 -14.60 13.84 18.35
CA CYS A 220 -13.75 12.99 19.18
C CYS A 220 -12.71 13.81 19.95
N LEU A 221 -12.06 14.76 19.27
CA LEU A 221 -11.05 15.65 19.87
C LEU A 221 -11.63 16.41 21.07
N LEU A 222 -12.82 16.98 20.89
CA LEU A 222 -13.50 17.75 21.93
C LEU A 222 -13.83 16.89 23.15
N GLU A 223 -14.30 15.65 22.96
CA GLU A 223 -14.59 14.76 24.08
C GLU A 223 -13.33 14.24 24.78
N THR A 224 -12.28 13.90 24.02
CA THR A 224 -11.03 13.34 24.53
C THR A 224 -10.17 14.37 25.28
N HIS A 225 -10.14 15.62 24.81
CA HIS A 225 -9.23 16.65 25.31
C HIS A 225 -9.91 17.73 26.17
N GLN A 226 -11.14 17.50 26.62
CA GLN A 226 -11.84 18.45 27.51
C GLN A 226 -11.21 18.51 28.91
N THR A 227 -11.25 19.69 29.51
CA THR A 227 -10.92 19.98 30.89
C THR A 227 -12.07 20.79 31.52
N PRO A 228 -12.07 21.02 32.85
CA PRO A 228 -13.11 21.84 33.49
C PRO A 228 -13.26 23.25 32.89
N ASP A 229 -12.19 23.81 32.32
CA ASP A 229 -12.13 25.21 31.87
C ASP A 229 -12.14 25.36 30.33
N GLY A 230 -12.06 24.26 29.57
CA GLY A 230 -11.94 24.34 28.11
C GLY A 230 -11.46 23.04 27.46
N ILE A 231 -10.80 23.18 26.31
CA ILE A 231 -10.26 22.07 25.52
C ILE A 231 -8.74 22.25 25.39
N ALA A 232 -7.97 21.25 25.81
CA ALA A 232 -6.55 21.18 25.52
C ALA A 232 -6.34 20.90 24.02
N VAL A 233 -5.43 21.64 23.37
CA VAL A 233 -5.09 21.40 21.97
C VAL A 233 -4.00 20.32 21.91
N PRO A 234 -4.18 19.23 21.14
CA PRO A 234 -3.13 18.25 20.90
C PRO A 234 -1.85 18.93 20.38
N GLU A 235 -0.69 18.57 20.93
CA GLU A 235 0.59 19.25 20.62
C GLU A 235 0.88 19.31 19.11
N VAL A 236 0.54 18.23 18.39
CA VAL A 236 0.73 18.12 16.93
C VAL A 236 -0.10 19.12 16.13
N LEU A 237 -1.17 19.68 16.71
CA LEU A 237 -2.02 20.69 16.07
C LEU A 237 -1.62 22.13 16.41
N CYS A 238 -0.92 22.35 17.53
CA CYS A 238 -0.53 23.68 17.99
C CYS A 238 0.19 24.52 16.91
N PRO A 239 1.14 23.99 16.10
CA PRO A 239 1.80 24.77 15.06
C PRO A 239 0.87 25.30 13.95
N TYR A 240 -0.32 24.72 13.80
CA TYR A 240 -1.28 25.06 12.74
C TYR A 240 -2.39 26.01 13.21
N LEU A 241 -2.44 26.33 14.50
CA LEU A 241 -3.42 27.27 15.05
C LEU A 241 -2.83 28.67 15.21
N ASP A 242 -3.69 29.68 15.04
CA ASP A 242 -3.32 31.08 15.27
C ASP A 242 -2.71 31.26 16.67
N ASN A 243 -1.57 31.97 16.72
CA ASN A 243 -0.79 32.21 17.94
C ASN A 243 -0.27 30.94 18.64
N LYS A 244 -0.18 29.81 17.93
CA LYS A 244 0.28 28.52 18.47
C LYS A 244 -0.45 28.12 19.75
N ARG A 245 -1.77 28.36 19.78
CA ARG A 245 -2.59 28.18 20.98
C ARG A 245 -2.58 26.71 21.43
N HIS A 246 -2.30 26.50 22.72
CA HIS A 246 -2.31 25.20 23.38
C HIS A 246 -3.64 24.88 24.11
N PHE A 247 -4.53 25.86 24.24
CA PHE A 247 -5.77 25.71 25.02
C PHE A 247 -6.89 26.61 24.51
N ILE A 248 -8.11 26.07 24.38
CA ILE A 248 -9.31 26.79 23.96
C ILE A 248 -10.27 26.87 25.15
N LYS A 249 -10.35 28.03 25.79
CA LYS A 249 -11.19 28.27 26.97
C LYS A 249 -12.68 28.27 26.62
N PHE A 250 -13.52 27.70 27.49
CA PHE A 250 -14.97 27.87 27.39
C PHE A 250 -15.37 29.33 27.59
N LYS A 251 -16.34 29.82 26.80
CA LYS A 251 -16.84 31.20 26.91
C LYS A 251 -17.66 31.42 28.18
N GLN A 252 -18.34 30.38 28.66
CA GLN A 252 -19.14 30.39 29.87
C GLN A 252 -19.01 29.03 30.54
N ILE A 253 -18.74 29.04 31.84
CA ILE A 253 -18.80 27.83 32.67
C ILE A 253 -20.25 27.71 33.13
N ILE A 254 -21.03 26.86 32.44
CA ILE A 254 -22.38 26.53 32.90
C ILE A 254 -22.20 25.59 34.10
N LYS A 255 -22.57 26.04 35.30
CA LYS A 255 -22.62 25.15 36.47
C LYS A 255 -23.49 23.96 36.11
N PRO A 256 -23.06 22.71 36.40
CA PRO A 256 -23.88 21.54 36.14
C PRO A 256 -25.27 21.77 36.75
N ILE A 257 -26.31 21.52 35.97
CA ILE A 257 -27.68 21.51 36.47
C ILE A 257 -27.71 20.39 37.50
N VAL A 258 -27.67 20.75 38.77
CA VAL A 258 -27.94 19.82 39.86
C VAL A 258 -29.41 19.43 39.69
N GLY A 259 -29.65 18.21 39.19
CA GLY A 259 -31.01 17.71 38.99
C GLY A 259 -31.76 17.65 40.32
N ASN A 260 -33.06 18.00 40.26
CA ASN A 260 -34.05 17.63 41.27
C ASN A 260 -34.37 16.13 41.20
#